data_AF-A0A0I9SK74-F1
#
_entry.id   AF-A0A0I9SK74-F1
#
_cell.length_a   1.000
_cell.length_b   1.000
_cell.length_c   1.000
_cell.angle_alpha   90.00
_cell.angle_beta   90.00
_cell.angle_gamma   90.00
#
_symmetry.space_group_name_H-M   'P 1'
#
loop_
_entity.id
_entity.type
_entity.pdbx_description
1 polymer ?
#
loop_
_entity_poly.entity_id
_entity_poly.type
_entity_poly.pdbx_seq_one_letter_code
_entity_poly.pdbx_strand_id
1 'polypeptide(L)'
;GGEPVPQSSAVLNIALACALPAGDEVGKRIDIAYERLLEPLALWLAENGLKAGVGAVPGAFCDGRFNLTLEGRKLAGTAQRWRRSRDGRPVVLAHAALLIEDWREPMADVVNRFYHACASDLRCQAASHLALAERLANAWATATSLPECYQRVLAWQGLELGARASTYPPEGLAAGRHSPLL
;
A
#
# COMPACT_ATOMS: atom_id res chain seq x y z
N GLY A 1 -5.64 -12.93 0.24
CA GLY A 1 -4.88 -13.47 1.38
C GLY A 1 -3.45 -13.04 1.23
N GLY A 2 -2.69 -13.08 2.32
CA GLY A 2 -1.28 -12.72 2.42
C GLY A 2 -0.75 -13.13 3.80
N GLU A 3 0.53 -12.90 4.05
CA GLU A 3 1.16 -13.07 5.36
C GLU A 3 0.80 -11.87 6.28
N PRO A 4 1.14 -11.91 7.58
CA PRO A 4 0.88 -10.80 8.51
C PRO A 4 1.49 -9.48 8.05
N VAL A 5 0.70 -8.41 8.15
CA VAL A 5 1.13 -7.03 7.91
C VAL A 5 0.79 -6.20 9.15
N PRO A 6 1.79 -5.70 9.90
CA PRO A 6 1.53 -4.87 11.07
C PRO A 6 0.95 -3.51 10.65
N GLN A 7 0.03 -2.98 11.46
CA GLN A 7 -0.63 -1.69 11.23
C GLN A 7 -0.39 -0.78 12.45
N SER A 8 -0.22 0.52 12.21
CA SER A 8 -0.06 1.53 13.25
C SER A 8 -0.38 2.92 12.68
N SER A 9 -0.29 3.96 13.51
CA SER A 9 -0.35 5.35 13.05
C SER A 9 0.77 5.73 12.09
N ALA A 10 1.85 4.93 11.98
CA ALA A 10 2.95 5.16 11.05
C ALA A 10 2.69 4.66 9.62
N VAL A 11 1.54 4.00 9.36
CA VAL A 11 1.24 3.39 8.07
C VAL A 11 0.15 4.16 7.34
N LEU A 12 0.44 4.61 6.13
CA LEU A 12 -0.56 5.12 5.20
C LEU A 12 -1.12 3.98 4.35
N ASN A 13 -2.43 3.75 4.44
CA ASN A 13 -3.14 2.77 3.62
C ASN A 13 -3.76 3.44 2.40
N ILE A 14 -3.37 3.00 1.20
CA ILE A 14 -3.86 3.52 -0.08
C ILE A 14 -4.67 2.42 -0.75
N ALA A 15 -5.92 2.72 -1.10
CA ALA A 15 -6.85 1.75 -1.70
C ALA A 15 -7.40 2.28 -3.03
N LEU A 16 -7.13 1.56 -4.11
CA LEU A 16 -7.69 1.80 -5.43
C LEU A 16 -8.75 0.72 -5.74
N ALA A 17 -10.02 1.14 -5.77
CA ALA A 17 -11.12 0.29 -6.20
C ALA A 17 -11.53 0.67 -7.63
N CYS A 18 -11.36 -0.24 -8.59
CA CYS A 18 -11.75 0.03 -9.98
C CYS A 18 -12.33 -1.20 -10.67
N ALA A 19 -13.29 -0.95 -11.58
CA ALA A 19 -13.67 -1.93 -12.59
C ALA A 19 -12.62 -1.84 -13.71
N LEU A 20 -12.03 -2.98 -14.08
CA LEU A 20 -11.05 -2.95 -15.17
C LEU A 20 -11.73 -2.68 -16.51
N PRO A 21 -11.13 -1.85 -17.38
CA PRO A 21 -11.55 -1.70 -18.77
C PRO A 21 -11.67 -3.05 -19.49
N ALA A 22 -12.68 -3.18 -20.35
CA ALA A 22 -12.89 -4.41 -21.13
C ALA A 22 -11.71 -4.74 -22.06
N GLY A 23 -10.96 -3.72 -22.49
CA GLY A 23 -9.79 -3.84 -23.35
C GLY A 23 -8.52 -4.37 -22.66
N ASP A 24 -8.49 -4.45 -21.32
CA ASP A 24 -7.33 -5.00 -20.60
C ASP A 24 -7.18 -6.50 -20.90
N GLU A 25 -5.97 -6.90 -21.35
CA GLU A 25 -5.61 -8.27 -21.65
C GLU A 25 -5.86 -9.17 -20.43
N VAL A 26 -6.71 -10.19 -20.59
CA VAL A 26 -7.21 -11.01 -19.46
C VAL A 26 -6.08 -11.60 -18.62
N GLY A 27 -5.00 -12.06 -19.27
CA GLY A 27 -3.84 -12.67 -18.61
C GLY A 27 -2.98 -11.71 -17.79
N LYS A 28 -3.06 -10.39 -18.04
CA LYS A 28 -2.23 -9.36 -17.39
C LYS A 28 -2.97 -8.52 -16.36
N ARG A 29 -4.24 -8.79 -16.13
CA ARG A 29 -5.12 -7.98 -15.26
C ARG A 29 -4.60 -7.81 -13.83
N ILE A 30 -3.92 -8.82 -13.28
CA ILE A 30 -3.31 -8.75 -11.94
C ILE A 30 -2.16 -7.73 -11.95
N ASP A 31 -1.28 -7.82 -12.92
CA ASP A 31 -0.09 -6.98 -13.03
C ASP A 31 -0.51 -5.53 -13.33
N ILE A 32 -1.42 -5.33 -14.28
CA ILE A 32 -2.03 -4.02 -14.60
C ILE A 32 -2.65 -3.37 -13.37
N ALA A 33 -3.33 -4.14 -12.50
CA ALA A 33 -3.92 -3.59 -11.29
C ALA A 33 -2.87 -3.16 -10.24
N TYR A 34 -1.70 -3.81 -10.20
CA TYR A 34 -0.58 -3.37 -9.36
C TYR A 34 0.12 -2.16 -9.96
N GLU A 35 0.33 -2.13 -11.27
CA GLU A 35 0.91 -0.99 -11.99
C GLU A 35 0.05 0.27 -11.78
N ARG A 36 -1.27 0.17 -11.94
CA ARG A 36 -2.21 1.28 -11.66
C ARG A 36 -2.15 1.79 -10.22
N LEU A 37 -1.85 0.92 -9.27
CA LEU A 37 -1.67 1.29 -7.86
C LEU A 37 -0.30 1.95 -7.63
N LEU A 38 0.76 1.43 -8.24
CA LEU A 38 2.15 1.77 -7.91
C LEU A 38 2.71 2.90 -8.77
N GLU A 39 2.29 3.07 -10.02
CA GLU A 39 2.80 4.12 -10.92
C GLU A 39 2.57 5.53 -10.38
N PRO A 40 1.38 5.91 -9.86
CA PRO A 40 1.19 7.24 -9.30
C PRO A 40 2.06 7.49 -8.07
N LEU A 41 2.28 6.45 -7.26
CA LEU A 41 3.11 6.53 -6.07
C LEU A 41 4.61 6.62 -6.43
N ALA A 42 5.06 5.88 -7.44
CA ALA A 42 6.42 5.95 -7.96
C ALA A 42 6.70 7.32 -8.60
N LEU A 43 5.75 7.88 -9.35
CA LEU A 43 5.85 9.24 -9.90
C LEU A 43 5.91 10.28 -8.78
N TRP A 44 5.01 10.20 -7.80
CA TRP A 44 4.99 11.12 -6.66
C TRP A 44 6.30 11.07 -5.86
N LEU A 45 6.88 9.89 -5.66
CA LEU A 45 8.20 9.75 -5.05
C LEU A 45 9.28 10.42 -5.91
N ALA A 46 9.25 10.24 -7.22
CA ALA A 46 10.20 10.87 -8.14
C ALA A 46 10.11 12.40 -8.15
N GLU A 47 8.90 12.97 -8.08
CA GLU A 47 8.67 14.42 -7.92
C GLU A 47 9.27 14.96 -6.60
N ASN A 48 9.44 14.10 -5.60
CA ASN A 48 10.11 14.40 -4.34
C ASN A 48 11.60 13.95 -4.31
N GLY A 49 12.19 13.66 -5.47
CA GLY A 49 13.61 13.31 -5.61
C GLY A 49 13.96 11.87 -5.19
N LEU A 50 12.96 11.00 -5.00
CA LEU A 50 13.16 9.62 -4.56
C LEU A 50 12.89 8.63 -5.71
N LYS A 51 13.86 7.77 -5.99
CA LYS A 51 13.73 6.76 -7.04
C LYS A 51 13.18 5.44 -6.50
N ALA A 52 11.90 5.21 -6.73
CA ALA A 52 11.27 3.95 -6.36
C ALA A 52 11.66 2.80 -7.30
N GLY A 53 11.64 1.58 -6.76
CA GLY A 53 11.65 0.32 -7.52
C GLY A 53 10.47 -0.55 -7.14
N VAL A 54 10.28 -1.66 -7.85
CA VAL A 54 9.27 -2.67 -7.53
C VAL A 54 9.92 -4.05 -7.46
N GLY A 55 9.64 -4.82 -6.41
CA GLY A 55 10.17 -6.18 -6.31
C GLY A 55 10.03 -6.84 -4.94
N ALA A 56 10.35 -8.13 -4.91
CA ALA A 56 10.50 -8.87 -3.66
C ALA A 56 11.70 -8.35 -2.86
N VAL A 57 11.59 -8.34 -1.53
CA VAL A 57 12.62 -7.91 -0.61
C VAL A 57 12.79 -8.98 0.47
N PRO A 58 13.81 -9.85 0.35
CA PRO A 58 14.06 -10.90 1.33
C PRO A 58 14.13 -10.37 2.76
N GLY A 59 13.49 -11.09 3.69
CA GLY A 59 13.41 -10.68 5.09
C GLY A 59 12.35 -9.59 5.37
N ALA A 60 11.61 -9.12 4.37
CA ALA A 60 10.47 -8.24 4.62
C ALA A 60 9.25 -9.01 5.14
N PHE A 61 8.39 -8.38 5.95
CA PHE A 61 7.09 -8.98 6.30
C PHE A 61 6.15 -8.91 5.10
N CYS A 62 5.37 -9.98 4.89
CA CYS A 62 4.46 -10.10 3.74
C CYS A 62 5.14 -9.77 2.42
N ASP A 63 6.29 -10.41 2.17
CA ASP A 63 7.06 -10.20 0.95
C ASP A 63 6.29 -10.66 -0.30
N GLY A 64 6.50 -9.97 -1.40
CA GLY A 64 5.78 -10.22 -2.65
C GLY A 64 6.41 -9.50 -3.83
N ARG A 65 6.10 -9.98 -5.04
CA ARG A 65 6.68 -9.47 -6.29
C ARG A 65 6.44 -7.98 -6.56
N PHE A 66 5.42 -7.40 -5.93
CA PHE A 66 4.97 -6.02 -6.17
C PHE A 66 5.13 -5.11 -4.94
N ASN A 67 6.13 -5.33 -4.07
CA ASN A 67 6.42 -4.30 -3.07
C ASN A 67 6.94 -3.04 -3.76
N LEU A 68 6.56 -1.87 -3.24
CA LEU A 68 7.27 -0.64 -3.55
C LEU A 68 8.56 -0.61 -2.72
N THR A 69 9.66 -0.27 -3.36
CA THR A 69 10.98 -0.28 -2.73
C THR A 69 11.68 1.06 -2.90
N LEU A 70 12.55 1.37 -1.94
CA LEU A 70 13.48 2.48 -2.00
C LEU A 70 14.83 1.96 -1.49
N GLU A 71 15.92 2.21 -2.23
CA GLU A 71 17.25 1.68 -1.90
C GLU A 71 17.29 0.16 -1.70
N GLY A 72 16.49 -0.59 -2.47
CA GLY A 72 16.39 -2.05 -2.36
C GLY A 72 15.66 -2.56 -1.11
N ARG A 73 15.12 -1.67 -0.27
CA ARG A 73 14.36 -2.00 0.94
C ARG A 73 12.88 -1.75 0.72
N LYS A 74 12.04 -2.53 1.40
CA LYS A 74 10.58 -2.45 1.28
C LYS A 74 10.05 -1.17 1.93
N LEU A 75 9.42 -0.34 1.11
CA LEU A 75 8.75 0.89 1.52
C LEU A 75 7.23 0.67 1.68
N ALA A 76 6.62 -0.10 0.76
CA ALA A 76 5.21 -0.48 0.87
C ALA A 76 4.97 -1.93 0.44
N GLY A 77 4.08 -2.62 1.16
CA GLY A 77 3.54 -3.92 0.73
C GLY A 77 2.23 -3.74 -0.02
N THR A 78 1.98 -4.58 -1.03
CA THR A 78 0.76 -4.52 -1.83
C THR A 78 -0.10 -5.76 -1.73
N ALA A 79 -1.42 -5.60 -1.85
CA ALA A 79 -2.36 -6.71 -1.97
C ALA A 79 -3.48 -6.37 -2.95
N GLN A 80 -4.15 -7.40 -3.47
CA GLN A 80 -5.35 -7.23 -4.29
C GLN A 80 -6.48 -8.16 -3.83
N ARG A 81 -7.71 -7.70 -4.02
CA ARG A 81 -8.92 -8.51 -3.87
C ARG A 81 -9.88 -8.29 -5.04
N TRP A 82 -10.27 -9.39 -5.66
CA TRP A 82 -11.08 -9.38 -6.88
C TRP A 82 -12.52 -9.82 -6.62
N ARG A 83 -13.48 -9.14 -7.24
CA ARG A 83 -14.91 -9.49 -7.24
C ARG A 83 -15.48 -9.27 -8.64
N ARG A 84 -16.72 -9.72 -8.84
CA ARG A 84 -17.53 -9.34 -10.00
C ARG A 84 -18.55 -8.31 -9.57
N SER A 85 -18.76 -7.27 -10.37
CA SER A 85 -19.89 -6.36 -10.23
C SER A 85 -21.21 -7.07 -10.60
N ARG A 86 -22.34 -6.38 -10.39
CA ARG A 86 -23.67 -6.91 -10.73
C ARG A 86 -23.84 -7.22 -12.22
N ASP A 87 -23.17 -6.46 -13.09
CA ASP A 87 -23.13 -6.67 -14.55
C ASP A 87 -22.00 -7.62 -14.98
N GLY A 88 -21.36 -8.33 -14.04
CA GLY A 88 -20.38 -9.38 -14.33
C GLY A 88 -18.95 -8.89 -14.61
N ARG A 89 -18.70 -7.57 -14.61
CA ARG A 89 -17.36 -7.01 -14.83
C ARG A 89 -16.41 -7.33 -13.67
N PRO A 90 -15.13 -7.64 -13.94
CA PRO A 90 -14.14 -7.80 -12.90
C PRO A 90 -13.86 -6.45 -12.22
N VAL A 91 -13.95 -6.45 -10.89
CA VAL A 91 -13.65 -5.31 -10.03
C VAL A 91 -12.52 -5.71 -9.10
N VAL A 92 -11.49 -4.87 -9.02
CA VAL A 92 -10.34 -5.07 -8.14
C VAL A 92 -10.31 -3.97 -7.08
N LEU A 93 -9.99 -4.38 -5.86
CA LEU A 93 -9.48 -3.52 -4.80
C LEU A 93 -7.99 -3.79 -4.69
N ALA A 94 -7.17 -2.89 -5.24
CA ALA A 94 -5.73 -2.90 -5.09
C ALA A 94 -5.34 -2.01 -3.91
N HIS A 95 -4.40 -2.46 -3.08
CA HIS A 95 -4.07 -1.82 -1.82
C HIS A 95 -2.56 -1.76 -1.60
N ALA A 96 -2.06 -0.64 -1.10
CA ALA A 96 -0.69 -0.47 -0.62
C ALA A 96 -0.69 -0.03 0.85
N ALA A 97 0.10 -0.69 1.68
CA ALA A 97 0.42 -0.26 3.04
C ALA A 97 1.82 0.36 3.03
N LEU A 98 1.89 1.69 3.00
CA LEU A 98 3.11 2.49 2.91
C LEU A 98 3.60 2.87 4.31
N LEU A 99 4.83 2.49 4.65
CA LEU A 99 5.43 2.86 5.93
C LEU A 99 5.96 4.31 5.86
N ILE A 100 5.31 5.20 6.61
CA ILE A 100 5.65 6.62 6.65
C ILE A 100 6.71 6.90 7.72
N GLU A 101 6.48 6.50 8.97
CA GLU A 101 7.39 6.74 10.09
C GLU A 101 8.20 5.48 10.44
N ASP A 102 9.39 5.67 11.03
CA ASP A 102 10.28 4.53 11.34
C ASP A 102 9.80 3.74 12.55
N TRP A 103 8.98 2.73 12.26
CA TRP A 103 8.51 1.72 13.21
C TRP A 103 8.99 0.32 12.81
N ARG A 104 10.05 0.22 12.00
CA ARG A 104 10.47 -1.06 11.39
C ARG A 104 10.85 -2.12 12.42
N GLU A 105 11.60 -1.72 13.45
CA GLU A 105 12.01 -2.62 14.54
C GLU A 105 10.81 -3.19 15.31
N PRO A 106 9.93 -2.37 15.93
CA PRO A 106 8.77 -2.91 16.64
C PRO A 106 7.79 -3.67 15.73
N MET A 107 7.67 -3.28 14.46
CA MET A 107 6.85 -3.99 13.48
C MET A 107 7.41 -5.37 13.10
N ALA A 108 8.73 -5.47 12.86
CA ALA A 108 9.38 -6.74 12.58
C ALA A 108 9.30 -7.67 13.79
N ASP A 109 9.49 -7.12 15.00
CA ASP A 109 9.41 -7.86 16.26
C ASP A 109 8.00 -8.46 16.51
N VAL A 110 6.92 -7.69 16.32
CA VAL A 110 5.56 -8.23 16.48
C VAL A 110 5.24 -9.32 15.45
N VAL A 111 5.70 -9.17 14.20
CA VAL A 111 5.52 -10.21 13.17
C VAL A 111 6.33 -11.46 13.50
N ASN A 112 7.57 -11.30 13.97
CA ASN A 112 8.41 -12.42 14.39
C ASN A 112 7.84 -13.18 15.59
N ARG A 113 7.27 -12.46 16.58
CA ARG A 113 6.52 -13.11 17.68
C ARG A 113 5.33 -13.90 17.17
N PHE A 114 4.58 -13.35 16.22
CA PHE A 114 3.47 -14.08 15.59
C PHE A 114 3.97 -15.35 14.90
N TYR A 115 5.03 -15.27 14.09
CA TYR A 115 5.61 -16.44 13.44
C TYR A 115 6.11 -17.48 14.43
N HIS A 116 6.77 -17.06 15.52
CA HIS A 116 7.19 -17.96 16.57
C HIS A 116 6.00 -18.67 17.24
N ALA A 117 4.93 -17.95 17.58
CA ALA A 117 3.72 -18.52 18.16
C ALA A 117 3.01 -19.51 17.23
N CYS A 118 3.16 -19.32 15.92
CA CYS A 118 2.67 -20.25 14.88
C CYS A 118 3.65 -21.37 14.54
N ALA A 119 4.76 -21.53 15.28
CA ALA A 119 5.84 -22.49 14.98
C ALA A 119 6.40 -22.38 13.54
N SER A 120 6.44 -21.16 13.00
CA SER A 120 7.00 -20.85 11.68
C SER A 120 8.48 -20.46 11.80
N ASP A 121 9.28 -20.88 10.82
CA ASP A 121 10.71 -20.53 10.71
C ASP A 121 10.96 -19.18 10.02
N LEU A 122 9.90 -18.53 9.52
CA LEU A 122 10.02 -17.21 8.88
C LEU A 122 10.53 -16.17 9.88
N ARG A 123 11.49 -15.33 9.43
CA ARG A 123 12.04 -14.23 10.23
C ARG A 123 12.13 -12.97 9.39
N CYS A 124 11.47 -11.93 9.87
CA CYS A 124 11.56 -10.59 9.33
C CYS A 124 12.79 -9.87 9.87
N GLN A 125 13.42 -9.07 9.01
CA GLN A 125 14.54 -8.20 9.32
C GLN A 125 14.06 -6.76 9.21
N ALA A 126 14.19 -5.96 10.27
CA ALA A 126 13.82 -4.55 10.24
C ALA A 126 14.58 -3.80 9.13
N ALA A 127 15.86 -4.15 8.94
CA ALA A 127 16.73 -3.62 7.88
C ALA A 127 16.22 -3.88 6.44
N SER A 128 15.35 -4.87 6.23
CA SER A 128 14.71 -5.10 4.92
C SER A 128 13.61 -4.08 4.62
N HIS A 129 13.29 -3.17 5.53
CA HIS A 129 12.27 -2.15 5.38
C HIS A 129 12.89 -0.75 5.39
N LEU A 130 12.17 0.22 4.83
CA LEU A 130 12.50 1.64 4.85
C LEU A 130 11.22 2.41 5.14
N ALA A 131 11.27 3.34 6.09
CA ALA A 131 10.20 4.29 6.34
C ALA A 131 10.43 5.58 5.54
N LEU A 132 9.38 6.11 4.92
CA LEU A 132 9.49 7.27 4.03
C LEU A 132 10.16 8.48 4.70
N ALA A 133 9.87 8.71 5.99
CA ALA A 133 10.44 9.80 6.78
C ALA A 133 11.97 9.74 6.91
N GLU A 134 12.61 8.59 6.67
CA GLU A 134 14.07 8.48 6.61
C GLU A 134 14.68 9.21 5.40
N ARG A 135 13.87 9.50 4.37
CA ARG A 135 14.31 10.08 3.09
C ARG A 135 13.51 11.31 2.66
N LEU A 136 12.33 11.51 3.22
CA LEU A 136 11.47 12.64 2.94
C LEU A 136 11.09 13.35 4.24
N ALA A 137 11.63 14.55 4.44
CA ALA A 137 11.21 15.40 5.55
C ALA A 137 9.72 15.73 5.43
N ASN A 138 9.03 15.82 6.57
CA ASN A 138 7.59 16.09 6.64
C ASN A 138 6.73 15.12 5.81
N ALA A 139 7.12 13.84 5.75
CA ALA A 139 6.49 12.83 4.89
C ALA A 139 4.95 12.81 4.95
N TRP A 140 4.35 12.95 6.14
CA TRP A 140 2.88 13.07 6.28
C TRP A 140 2.28 14.30 5.62
N ALA A 141 2.89 15.47 5.82
CA ALA A 141 2.42 16.71 5.20
C ALA A 141 2.55 16.62 3.68
N THR A 142 3.67 16.09 3.19
CA THR A 142 3.88 15.90 1.75
C THR A 142 2.91 14.89 1.16
N ALA A 143 2.59 13.81 1.88
CA ALA A 143 1.66 12.76 1.44
C ALA A 143 0.22 13.28 1.22
N THR A 144 -0.12 14.47 1.71
CA THR A 144 -1.43 15.09 1.43
C THR A 144 -1.65 15.39 -0.05
N SER A 145 -0.60 15.48 -0.88
CA SER A 145 -0.68 15.68 -2.33
C SER A 145 -0.79 14.39 -3.16
N LEU A 146 -0.76 13.22 -2.51
CA LEU A 146 -0.90 11.93 -3.19
C LEU A 146 -2.22 11.83 -3.98
N PRO A 147 -3.40 12.21 -3.43
CA PRO A 147 -4.66 12.09 -4.16
C PRO A 147 -4.64 12.81 -5.52
N GLU A 148 -4.07 14.02 -5.60
CA GLU A 148 -3.95 14.77 -6.84
C GLU A 148 -3.03 14.07 -7.84
N CYS A 149 -1.92 13.49 -7.38
CA CYS A 149 -1.05 12.70 -8.24
C CYS A 149 -1.76 11.45 -8.79
N TYR A 150 -2.50 10.73 -7.94
CA TYR A 150 -3.32 9.59 -8.35
C TYR A 150 -4.37 9.99 -9.39
N GLN A 151 -5.10 11.10 -9.17
CA GLN A 151 -6.08 11.61 -10.12
C GLN A 151 -5.45 11.92 -11.48
N ARG A 152 -4.32 12.65 -11.48
CA ARG A 152 -3.62 13.03 -12.71
C ARG A 152 -3.12 11.82 -13.49
N VAL A 153 -2.46 10.87 -12.84
CA VAL A 153 -1.88 9.69 -13.50
C VAL A 153 -2.95 8.74 -14.02
N LEU A 154 -3.98 8.47 -13.21
CA LEU A 154 -5.07 7.59 -13.65
C LEU A 154 -5.89 8.22 -14.78
N ALA A 155 -6.09 9.54 -14.78
CA ALA A 155 -6.73 10.24 -15.89
C ALA A 155 -5.95 10.08 -17.21
N TRP A 156 -4.62 10.13 -17.19
CA TRP A 156 -3.79 9.85 -18.36
C TRP A 156 -3.93 8.42 -18.89
N GLN A 157 -4.36 7.49 -18.04
CA GLN A 157 -4.66 6.10 -18.40
C GLN A 157 -6.13 5.88 -18.79
N GLY A 158 -6.93 6.94 -18.89
CA GLY A 158 -8.36 6.86 -19.19
C GLY A 158 -9.22 6.36 -18.03
N LEU A 159 -8.70 6.42 -16.79
CA LEU A 159 -9.41 6.06 -15.57
C LEU A 159 -9.74 7.32 -14.77
N GLU A 160 -11.02 7.73 -14.81
CA GLU A 160 -11.48 8.82 -13.96
C GLU A 160 -11.77 8.33 -12.55
N LEU A 161 -11.10 8.92 -11.56
CA LEU A 161 -11.48 8.72 -10.16
C LEU A 161 -12.77 9.49 -9.89
N GLY A 162 -13.84 8.77 -9.54
CA GLY A 162 -15.10 9.40 -9.15
C GLY A 162 -14.90 10.33 -7.95
N ALA A 163 -15.49 11.53 -8.02
CA ALA A 163 -15.48 12.52 -6.95
C ALA A 163 -16.30 12.02 -5.73
N ARG A 164 -15.74 11.11 -4.94
CA ARG A 164 -16.18 10.85 -3.58
C ARG A 164 -14.97 10.83 -2.67
N ALA A 165 -14.46 12.02 -2.38
CA ALA A 165 -13.76 12.22 -1.13
C ALA A 165 -14.80 12.04 -0.01
N SER A 166 -14.90 10.84 0.56
CA SER A 166 -15.46 10.75 1.89
C SER A 166 -14.36 11.22 2.82
N THR A 167 -14.59 12.30 3.55
CA THR A 167 -13.84 12.56 4.77
C THR A 167 -13.98 11.32 5.66
N TYR A 168 -12.86 10.90 6.26
CA TYR A 168 -12.86 9.86 7.30
C TYR A 168 -12.56 10.54 8.65
N PRO A 169 -13.34 10.27 9.71
CA PRO A 169 -14.57 9.47 9.68
C PRO A 169 -15.66 10.18 8.87
N PRO A 170 -16.60 9.43 8.25
CA PRO A 170 -17.78 10.03 7.66
C PRO A 170 -18.52 10.84 8.73
N GLU A 171 -19.09 12.00 8.36
CA GLU A 171 -19.92 12.79 9.27
C GLU A 171 -20.96 11.89 9.94
N GLY A 172 -20.90 11.80 11.28
CA GLY A 172 -21.79 10.97 12.08
C GLY A 172 -21.17 9.69 12.68
N LEU A 173 -19.93 9.31 12.35
CA LEU A 173 -19.21 8.28 13.12
C LEU A 173 -18.51 8.92 14.32
N ALA A 174 -19.11 8.82 15.51
CA ALA A 174 -18.41 9.12 16.74
C ALA A 174 -17.13 8.25 16.82
N ALA A 175 -15.98 8.88 17.07
CA ALA A 175 -14.73 8.17 17.32
C ALA A 175 -14.98 7.13 18.41
N GLY A 176 -14.93 5.85 18.04
CA GLY A 176 -15.06 4.76 18.98
C GLY A 176 -14.01 4.95 20.07
N ARG A 177 -14.42 4.93 21.34
CA ARG A 177 -13.51 5.02 22.47
C ARG A 177 -12.41 3.96 22.29
N HIS A 178 -11.16 4.40 22.24
CA HIS A 178 -10.01 3.51 22.28
C HIS A 178 -10.17 2.58 23.48
N SER A 179 -10.33 1.28 23.22
CA SER A 179 -10.28 0.27 24.26
C SER A 179 -8.80 0.02 24.57
N PRO A 180 -8.31 0.28 25.80
CA PRO A 180 -6.91 0.13 26.12
C PRO A 180 -6.65 -1.33 26.51
N LEU A 181 -6.81 -2.28 25.59
CA LEU A 181 -6.42 -3.67 25.80
C LEU A 181 -6.05 -4.33 24.47
N LEU A 182 -4.76 -4.34 24.16
CA LEU A 182 -3.95 -5.51 23.74
C LEU A 182 -2.52 -5.05 23.44
#